data_AF-A0AAE0HVL6-F1
#
_entry.id   AF-A0AAE0HVL6-F1
#
_cell.length_a   1.000
_cell.length_b   1.000
_cell.length_c   1.000
_cell.angle_alpha   90.00
_cell.angle_beta   90.00
_cell.angle_gamma   90.00
#
_symmetry.space_group_name_H-M   'P 1'
#
loop_
_entity.id
_entity.type
_entity.pdbx_description
1 polymer ?
#
loop_
_entity_poly.entity_id
_entity_poly.type
_entity_poly.pdbx_seq_one_letter_code
_entity_poly.pdbx_strand_id
1 'polypeptide(L)'
;MVPYFSWKFSHHRHHRFTGHMEKDMAFVPQVASDKKQRRLANLYMDPELFEDVPIVQLVKLLAHQLGGWQMYLLFNVSAGPASKQRDQAGWLRVSHFEPTSAVFRPSEAVFIALSDLGLAITGYALYLAAGVIGWKTVFLLYVVPYMWVHHWLVAITYLHHNHPDVHHFDAEGWTFVKGALATVDRDFGFIGKHLFHGIIDTHVVHHLFPRIPFYKAERATEAIKPLLGPLYHREDRSFIGQLWSTWTTCKAVEADPQVPGALKWVKN
;
A
#
# COMPACT_ATOMS: atom_id res chain seq x y z
N MET A 1 -1.92 -9.36 14.92
CA MET A 1 -2.23 -8.08 15.59
C MET A 1 -2.35 -6.95 14.57
N VAL A 2 -3.53 -6.56 14.09
CA VAL A 2 -3.69 -5.36 13.23
C VAL A 2 -4.64 -4.41 13.95
N PRO A 3 -4.37 -3.09 14.05
CA PRO A 3 -5.31 -2.16 14.66
C PRO A 3 -6.55 -2.04 13.76
N TYR A 4 -7.57 -2.86 14.04
CA TYR A 4 -8.68 -3.14 13.13
C TYR A 4 -9.39 -1.87 12.65
N PHE A 5 -9.81 -1.00 13.56
CA PHE A 5 -10.54 0.21 13.18
C PHE A 5 -9.63 1.23 12.50
N SER A 6 -8.39 1.37 12.98
CA SER A 6 -7.41 2.25 12.36
C SER A 6 -7.19 1.89 10.89
N TRP A 7 -6.93 0.61 10.61
CA TRP A 7 -6.76 0.14 9.24
C TRP A 7 -8.06 0.19 8.45
N LYS A 8 -9.20 -0.14 9.05
CA LYS A 8 -10.52 -0.02 8.39
C LYS A 8 -10.78 1.40 7.87
N PHE A 9 -10.51 2.43 8.66
CA PHE A 9 -10.75 3.81 8.23
C PHE A 9 -9.73 4.32 7.23
N SER A 10 -8.44 4.02 7.42
CA SER A 10 -7.41 4.44 6.45
C SER A 10 -7.56 3.70 5.12
N HIS A 11 -7.87 2.40 5.15
CA HIS A 11 -8.16 1.60 3.96
C HIS A 11 -9.44 2.05 3.23
N HIS A 12 -10.49 2.43 3.96
CA HIS A 12 -11.69 3.02 3.35
C HIS A 12 -11.37 4.35 2.64
N ARG A 13 -10.50 5.19 3.22
CA ARG A 13 -10.03 6.42 2.56
C ARG A 13 -9.17 6.12 1.33
N HIS A 14 -8.32 5.11 1.38
CA HIS A 14 -7.56 4.62 0.23
C HIS A 14 -8.50 4.24 -0.93
N HIS A 15 -9.51 3.40 -0.70
CA HIS A 15 -10.51 3.07 -1.73
C HIS A 15 -11.23 4.30 -2.30
N ARG A 16 -11.47 5.31 -1.46
CA ARG A 16 -12.15 6.53 -1.90
C ARG A 16 -11.27 7.41 -2.80
N PHE A 17 -9.95 7.41 -2.59
CA PHE A 17 -9.02 8.34 -3.22
C PHE A 17 -7.89 7.65 -3.98
N THR A 18 -8.03 6.37 -4.30
CA THR A 18 -6.95 5.58 -4.89
C THR A 18 -6.45 6.22 -6.18
N GLY A 19 -5.12 6.31 -6.36
CA GLY A 19 -4.48 6.93 -7.51
C GLY A 19 -4.50 8.48 -7.50
N HIS A 20 -5.06 9.13 -6.48
CA HIS A 20 -4.97 10.59 -6.32
C HIS A 20 -3.64 10.98 -5.66
N MET A 21 -2.84 11.82 -6.32
CA MET A 21 -1.49 12.21 -5.88
C MET A 21 -1.40 12.93 -4.52
N GLU A 22 -2.53 13.43 -3.99
CA GLU A 22 -2.53 14.20 -2.75
C GLU A 22 -3.34 13.54 -1.63
N LYS A 23 -4.42 12.84 -1.98
CA LYS A 23 -5.42 12.36 -1.02
C LYS A 23 -5.38 10.86 -0.78
N ASP A 24 -4.70 10.09 -1.64
CA ASP A 24 -4.54 8.66 -1.41
C ASP A 24 -3.74 8.41 -0.12
N MET A 25 -4.10 7.34 0.59
CA MET A 25 -3.52 6.97 1.88
C MET A 25 -2.32 6.02 1.74
N ALA A 26 -2.07 5.45 0.56
CA ALA A 26 -1.05 4.43 0.40
C ALA A 26 -0.40 4.48 -0.99
N PHE A 27 0.91 4.22 -1.04
CA PHE A 27 1.71 4.08 -2.26
C PHE A 27 1.65 5.26 -3.24
N VAL A 28 1.47 6.49 -2.74
CA VAL A 28 1.60 7.69 -3.58
C VAL A 28 3.05 7.82 -4.06
N PRO A 29 3.31 7.84 -5.38
CA PRO A 29 4.65 7.93 -5.90
C PRO A 29 5.24 9.34 -5.76
N GLN A 30 6.56 9.44 -5.86
CA GLN A 30 7.24 10.72 -5.93
C GLN A 30 7.11 11.33 -7.33
N VAL A 31 7.03 12.66 -7.42
CA VAL A 31 7.10 13.37 -8.70
C VAL A 31 8.56 13.57 -9.08
N ALA A 32 8.90 13.35 -10.36
CA ALA A 32 10.28 13.41 -10.85
C ALA A 32 10.96 14.79 -10.65
N SER A 33 10.18 15.89 -10.63
CA SER A 33 10.68 17.23 -10.30
C SER A 33 11.28 17.30 -8.89
N ASP A 34 10.64 16.63 -7.93
CA ASP A 34 11.04 16.68 -6.52
C ASP A 34 12.35 15.91 -6.30
N LYS A 35 12.57 14.84 -7.07
CA LYS A 35 13.85 14.13 -7.14
C LYS A 35 14.98 15.06 -7.61
N LYS A 36 14.78 15.77 -8.72
CA LYS A 36 15.79 16.71 -9.27
C LYS A 36 16.16 17.80 -8.26
N GLN A 37 15.19 18.30 -7.48
CA GLN A 37 15.44 19.28 -6.44
C GLN A 37 16.29 18.70 -5.29
N ARG A 38 16.04 17.45 -4.88
CA ARG A 38 16.86 16.76 -3.86
C ARG A 38 18.28 16.48 -4.33
N ARG A 39 18.47 16.17 -5.61
CA ARG A 39 19.80 16.00 -6.22
C ARG A 39 20.66 17.26 -6.07
N LEU A 40 20.08 18.44 -6.30
CA LEU A 40 20.79 19.71 -6.15
C LEU A 40 21.18 20.01 -4.69
N ALA A 41 20.44 19.48 -3.72
CA ALA A 41 20.65 19.75 -2.29
C ALA A 41 21.73 18.86 -1.64
N ASN A 42 22.06 17.70 -2.22
CA ASN A 42 23.03 16.76 -1.65
C ASN A 42 24.44 16.98 -2.20
N LEU A 43 25.19 17.92 -1.60
CA LEU A 43 26.53 18.33 -2.08
C LEU A 43 27.65 17.28 -1.92
N TYR A 44 27.45 16.22 -1.13
CA TYR A 44 28.56 15.35 -0.68
C TYR A 44 28.51 13.89 -1.17
N MET A 45 27.34 13.36 -1.53
CA MET A 45 27.18 12.05 -2.14
C MET A 45 25.80 11.97 -2.78
N ASP A 46 25.73 11.75 -4.09
CA ASP A 46 24.45 11.59 -4.79
C ASP A 46 23.91 10.17 -4.53
N PRO A 47 22.83 9.99 -3.74
CA PRO A 47 22.26 8.67 -3.48
C PRO A 47 21.78 7.99 -4.77
N GLU A 48 21.56 8.75 -5.85
CA GLU A 48 21.18 8.25 -7.17
C GLU A 48 22.29 7.44 -7.86
N LEU A 49 23.59 7.68 -7.54
CA LEU A 49 24.71 6.88 -8.09
C LEU A 49 24.59 5.38 -7.81
N PHE A 50 23.93 5.03 -6.71
CA PHE A 50 23.71 3.66 -6.28
C PHE A 50 22.25 3.22 -6.44
N GLU A 51 21.38 4.06 -7.02
CA GLU A 51 19.98 3.70 -7.19
C GLU A 51 19.85 2.50 -8.13
N ASP A 52 20.62 2.36 -9.20
CA ASP A 52 20.45 1.23 -10.14
C ASP A 52 21.27 -0.02 -9.78
N VAL A 53 22.02 0.01 -8.67
CA VAL A 53 22.83 -1.12 -8.24
C VAL A 53 21.93 -2.26 -7.72
N PRO A 54 21.98 -3.47 -8.32
CA PRO A 54 21.06 -4.55 -7.97
C PRO A 54 21.07 -4.92 -6.48
N ILE A 55 22.25 -4.98 -5.84
CA ILE A 55 22.32 -5.30 -4.41
C ILE A 55 21.69 -4.21 -3.53
N VAL A 56 21.81 -2.94 -3.92
CA VAL A 56 21.20 -1.83 -3.19
C VAL A 56 19.68 -1.87 -3.35
N GLN A 57 19.19 -2.16 -4.57
CA GLN A 57 17.75 -2.33 -4.80
C GLN A 57 17.18 -3.52 -4.03
N LEU A 58 17.91 -4.64 -3.95
CA LEU A 58 17.51 -5.80 -3.18
C LEU A 58 17.40 -5.46 -1.68
N VAL A 59 18.40 -4.79 -1.11
CA VAL A 59 18.38 -4.38 0.31
C VAL A 59 17.21 -3.43 0.58
N LYS A 60 16.99 -2.42 -0.28
CA LYS A 60 15.87 -1.49 -0.13
C LYS A 60 14.51 -2.20 -0.28
N LEU A 61 14.38 -3.14 -1.21
CA LEU A 61 13.16 -3.94 -1.39
C LEU A 61 12.91 -4.82 -0.15
N LEU A 62 13.92 -5.49 0.39
CA LEU A 62 13.78 -6.29 1.62
C LEU A 62 13.37 -5.41 2.81
N ALA A 63 13.98 -4.24 2.97
CA ALA A 63 13.59 -3.27 4.00
C ALA A 63 12.14 -2.81 3.82
N HIS A 64 11.71 -2.53 2.59
CA HIS A 64 10.32 -2.18 2.27
C HIS A 64 9.36 -3.32 2.64
N GLN A 65 9.67 -4.56 2.24
CA GLN A 65 8.82 -5.72 2.49
C GLN A 65 8.69 -6.09 3.97
N LEU A 66 9.75 -5.91 4.76
CA LEU A 66 9.78 -6.29 6.17
C LEU A 66 9.35 -5.17 7.13
N GLY A 67 9.56 -3.90 6.74
CA GLY A 67 9.32 -2.72 7.57
C GLY A 67 8.24 -1.77 7.07
N GLY A 68 7.79 -1.89 5.81
CA GLY A 68 6.86 -0.96 5.18
C GLY A 68 5.54 -0.83 5.93
N TRP A 69 4.98 -1.95 6.39
CA TRP A 69 3.74 -1.97 7.15
C TRP A 69 3.86 -1.24 8.51
N GLN A 70 4.97 -1.47 9.22
CA GLN A 70 5.25 -0.86 10.52
C GLN A 70 5.45 0.65 10.36
N MET A 71 6.19 1.06 9.32
CA MET A 71 6.38 2.47 8.99
C MET A 71 5.06 3.14 8.60
N TYR A 72 4.19 2.44 7.88
CA TYR A 72 2.85 2.93 7.54
C TYR A 72 2.00 3.12 8.81
N LEU A 73 1.96 2.13 9.69
CA LEU A 73 1.18 2.24 10.93
C LEU A 73 1.73 3.32 11.86
N LEU A 74 3.05 3.45 12.01
CA LEU A 74 3.65 4.41 12.95
C LEU A 74 3.69 5.84 12.41
N PHE A 75 3.90 6.02 11.10
CA PHE A 75 4.23 7.32 10.51
C PHE A 75 3.40 7.68 9.27
N ASN A 76 2.44 6.84 8.87
CA ASN A 76 1.62 7.03 7.67
C ASN A 76 2.47 7.30 6.41
N VAL A 77 3.62 6.61 6.29
CA VAL A 77 4.50 6.75 5.12
C VAL A 77 3.76 6.34 3.86
N SER A 78 4.16 6.89 2.71
CA SER A 78 3.55 6.67 1.38
C SER A 78 2.16 7.26 1.17
N ALA A 79 1.56 7.92 2.17
CA ALA A 79 0.33 8.68 1.99
C ALA A 79 0.59 10.04 1.33
N GLY A 80 -0.38 10.54 0.58
CA GLY A 80 -0.31 11.84 -0.06
C GLY A 80 -0.31 13.00 0.95
N PRO A 81 0.26 14.17 0.58
CA PRO A 81 0.41 15.32 1.47
C PRO A 81 -0.92 15.84 2.05
N ALA A 82 -2.02 15.72 1.31
CA ALA A 82 -3.37 16.17 1.69
C ALA A 82 -4.28 15.03 2.18
N SER A 83 -3.72 13.85 2.51
CA SER A 83 -4.47 12.70 3.03
C SER A 83 -4.97 12.88 4.48
N LYS A 84 -4.38 13.84 5.20
CA LYS A 84 -4.69 14.15 6.60
C LYS A 84 -6.08 14.77 6.74
N GLN A 85 -6.75 14.45 7.84
CA GLN A 85 -8.07 14.94 8.22
C GLN A 85 -8.00 16.19 9.13
N ARG A 86 -6.79 16.60 9.51
CA ARG A 86 -6.50 17.72 10.42
C ARG A 86 -5.18 18.38 10.03
N ASP A 87 -5.12 19.71 10.10
CA ASP A 87 -3.91 20.48 9.74
C ASP A 87 -2.80 20.38 10.80
N GLN A 88 -3.17 20.16 12.06
CA GLN A 88 -2.21 20.10 13.16
C GLN A 88 -1.63 18.70 13.35
N ALA A 89 -0.42 18.45 12.83
CA ALA A 89 0.32 17.24 13.16
C ALA A 89 1.83 17.45 13.33
N GLY A 90 2.33 17.41 14.57
CA GLY A 90 3.72 17.04 14.82
C GLY A 90 3.98 15.58 14.36
N TRP A 91 5.22 15.11 14.37
CA TRP A 91 5.59 13.81 13.78
C TRP A 91 4.89 12.58 14.42
N LEU A 92 4.50 12.65 15.71
CA LEU A 92 3.69 11.62 16.38
C LEU A 92 2.20 11.66 16.02
N ARG A 93 1.72 12.75 15.41
CA ARG A 93 0.28 12.96 15.11
C ARG A 93 -0.13 12.40 13.74
N VAL A 94 0.59 11.41 13.21
CA VAL A 94 0.19 10.63 12.03
C VAL A 94 0.20 9.11 12.28
N SER A 95 0.29 8.68 13.54
CA SER A 95 0.25 7.26 13.91
C SER A 95 -1.16 6.68 13.79
N HIS A 96 -1.25 5.41 13.39
CA HIS A 96 -2.47 4.61 13.39
C HIS A 96 -2.87 4.12 14.80
N PHE A 97 -1.98 4.27 15.78
CA PHE A 97 -2.18 3.90 17.18
C PHE A 97 -2.47 5.12 18.07
N GLU A 98 -2.72 6.29 17.47
CA GLU A 98 -3.02 7.50 18.22
C GLU A 98 -4.45 7.98 17.90
N PRO A 99 -5.39 7.90 18.87
CA PRO A 99 -6.78 8.28 18.67
C PRO A 99 -7.01 9.69 18.12
N THR A 100 -6.14 10.64 18.43
CA THR A 100 -6.24 12.02 17.97
C THR A 100 -5.39 12.34 16.73
N SER A 101 -4.75 11.32 16.15
CA SER A 101 -3.92 11.43 14.95
C SER A 101 -4.65 12.14 13.81
N ALA A 102 -3.90 12.93 13.04
CA ALA A 102 -4.40 13.61 11.85
C ALA A 102 -4.78 12.63 10.73
N VAL A 103 -4.46 11.34 10.84
CA VAL A 103 -5.00 10.30 9.94
C VAL A 103 -6.52 10.16 10.11
N PHE A 104 -7.06 10.41 11.31
CA PHE A 104 -8.45 10.13 11.66
C PHE A 104 -9.26 11.37 11.95
N ARG A 105 -10.58 11.24 11.77
CA ARG A 105 -11.55 12.27 12.18
C ARG A 105 -11.77 12.21 13.68
N PRO A 106 -12.15 13.33 14.34
CA PRO A 106 -12.48 13.31 15.76
C PRO A 106 -13.50 12.23 16.16
N SER A 107 -14.50 11.98 15.31
CA SER A 107 -15.53 10.95 15.53
C SER A 107 -15.02 9.51 15.42
N GLU A 108 -13.84 9.29 14.82
CA GLU A 108 -13.23 7.98 14.67
C GLU A 108 -12.36 7.61 15.90
N ALA A 109 -11.96 8.59 16.72
CA ALA A 109 -10.99 8.44 17.80
C ALA A 109 -11.29 7.29 18.78
N VAL A 110 -12.55 7.16 19.22
CA VAL A 110 -12.95 6.11 20.16
C VAL A 110 -12.67 4.70 19.60
N PHE A 111 -12.84 4.51 18.30
CA PHE A 111 -12.62 3.23 17.64
C PHE A 111 -11.12 2.91 17.50
N ILE A 112 -10.29 3.93 17.36
CA ILE A 112 -8.82 3.78 17.39
C ILE A 112 -8.41 3.26 18.77
N ALA A 113 -8.88 3.92 19.84
CA ALA A 113 -8.62 3.49 21.21
C ALA A 113 -9.10 2.05 21.49
N LEU A 114 -10.25 1.65 20.92
CA LEU A 114 -10.73 0.26 21.02
C LEU A 114 -9.81 -0.73 20.30
N SER A 115 -9.22 -0.36 19.16
CA SER A 115 -8.23 -1.19 18.49
C SER A 115 -6.98 -1.35 19.34
N ASP A 116 -6.47 -0.25 19.90
CA ASP A 116 -5.27 -0.23 20.72
C ASP A 116 -5.46 -1.04 22.01
N LEU A 117 -6.64 -0.96 22.63
CA LEU A 117 -7.01 -1.82 23.76
C LEU A 117 -7.00 -3.30 23.38
N GLY A 118 -7.58 -3.67 22.24
CA GLY A 118 -7.56 -5.05 21.74
C GLY A 118 -6.15 -5.56 21.46
N LEU A 119 -5.27 -4.70 20.95
CA LEU A 119 -3.85 -5.01 20.77
C LEU A 119 -3.13 -5.19 22.11
N ALA A 120 -3.37 -4.33 23.09
CA ALA A 120 -2.79 -4.45 24.42
C ALA A 120 -3.22 -5.75 25.12
N ILE A 121 -4.51 -6.10 25.03
CA ILE A 121 -5.04 -7.38 25.55
C ILE A 121 -4.36 -8.57 24.86
N THR A 122 -4.26 -8.54 23.53
CA THR A 122 -3.59 -9.62 22.77
C THR A 122 -2.11 -9.73 23.15
N GLY A 123 -1.41 -8.59 23.25
CA GLY A 123 -0.01 -8.54 23.67
C GLY A 123 0.21 -9.10 25.08
N TYR A 124 -0.69 -8.77 26.02
CA TYR A 124 -0.65 -9.31 27.37
C TYR A 124 -0.92 -10.82 27.41
N ALA A 125 -1.88 -11.32 26.62
CA ALA A 125 -2.12 -12.76 26.50
C ALA A 125 -0.89 -13.51 25.94
N LEU A 126 -0.21 -12.93 24.94
CA LEU A 126 1.04 -13.50 24.40
C LEU A 126 2.17 -13.47 25.43
N TYR A 127 2.26 -12.43 26.24
CA TYR A 127 3.21 -12.36 27.36
C TYR A 127 2.97 -13.47 28.39
N LEU A 128 1.72 -13.68 28.79
CA LEU A 128 1.35 -14.78 29.70
C LEU A 128 1.66 -16.14 29.07
N ALA A 129 1.33 -16.33 27.79
CA ALA A 129 1.65 -17.56 27.06
C ALA A 129 3.16 -17.81 27.02
N ALA A 130 3.97 -16.77 26.79
CA ALA A 130 5.43 -16.89 26.80
C ALA A 130 5.97 -17.33 28.16
N GLY A 131 5.29 -16.99 29.26
CA GLY A 131 5.61 -17.47 30.61
C GLY A 131 5.33 -18.97 30.82
N VAL A 132 4.36 -19.54 30.09
CA VAL A 132 3.95 -20.95 30.22
C VAL A 132 4.69 -21.86 29.24
N ILE A 133 4.73 -21.50 27.95
CA ILE A 133 5.29 -22.34 26.86
C ILE A 133 6.64 -21.83 26.35
N GLY A 134 7.19 -20.79 26.97
CA GLY A 134 8.46 -20.18 26.60
C GLY A 134 8.35 -19.16 25.46
N TRP A 135 9.15 -18.10 25.53
CA TRP A 135 9.13 -17.02 24.54
C TRP A 135 9.49 -17.50 23.12
N LYS A 136 10.39 -18.48 22.98
CA LYS A 136 10.81 -19.03 21.68
C LYS A 136 9.63 -19.65 20.93
N THR A 137 8.78 -20.39 21.66
CA THR A 137 7.58 -21.02 21.11
C THR A 137 6.59 -19.97 20.63
N VAL A 138 6.31 -18.94 21.44
CA VAL A 138 5.44 -17.83 21.04
C VAL A 138 6.02 -17.06 19.85
N PHE A 139 7.32 -16.81 19.82
CA PHE A 139 7.99 -16.14 18.71
C PHE A 139 7.80 -16.90 17.39
N LEU A 140 8.06 -18.21 17.39
CA LEU A 140 7.96 -19.04 16.19
C LEU A 140 6.51 -19.27 15.74
N LEU A 141 5.57 -19.45 16.67
CA LEU A 141 4.17 -19.74 16.34
C LEU A 141 3.33 -18.49 16.07
N TYR A 142 3.68 -17.34 16.64
CA TYR A 142 2.90 -16.11 16.51
C TYR A 142 3.65 -15.04 15.74
N VAL A 143 4.84 -14.63 16.22
CA VAL A 143 5.54 -13.44 15.70
C VAL A 143 6.01 -13.67 14.26
N VAL A 144 6.60 -14.84 13.95
CA VAL A 144 7.09 -15.14 12.60
C VAL A 144 5.95 -15.19 11.57
N PRO A 145 4.85 -15.97 11.75
CA PRO A 145 3.71 -15.94 10.83
C PRO A 145 3.06 -14.56 10.72
N TYR A 146 2.99 -13.81 11.81
CA TYR A 146 2.45 -12.45 11.82
C TYR A 146 3.27 -11.49 10.95
N MET A 147 4.61 -11.56 11.02
CA MET A 147 5.48 -10.79 10.14
C MET A 147 5.38 -11.24 8.68
N TRP A 148 5.11 -12.52 8.44
CA TRP A 148 4.84 -13.03 7.08
C TRP A 148 3.56 -12.43 6.50
N VAL A 149 2.50 -12.32 7.29
CA VAL A 149 1.26 -11.64 6.87
C VAL A 149 1.54 -10.17 6.52
N HIS A 150 2.39 -9.47 7.29
CA HIS A 150 2.75 -8.08 6.97
C HIS A 150 3.49 -7.95 5.64
N HIS A 151 4.45 -8.85 5.37
CA HIS A 151 5.12 -8.89 4.08
C HIS A 151 4.10 -9.03 2.94
N TRP A 152 3.17 -9.98 3.06
CA TRP A 152 2.14 -10.19 2.04
C TRP A 152 1.25 -8.97 1.87
N LEU A 153 0.78 -8.35 2.96
CA LEU A 153 0.00 -7.12 2.89
C LEU A 153 0.74 -6.05 2.07
N VAL A 154 2.01 -5.79 2.37
CA VAL A 154 2.82 -4.80 1.65
C VAL A 154 3.02 -5.20 0.19
N ALA A 155 3.41 -6.45 -0.09
CA ALA A 155 3.70 -6.91 -1.43
C ALA A 155 2.47 -6.83 -2.34
N ILE A 156 1.34 -7.35 -1.87
CA ILE A 156 0.07 -7.39 -2.61
C ILE A 156 -0.38 -5.98 -2.92
N THR A 157 -0.52 -5.11 -1.92
CA THR A 157 -1.01 -3.75 -2.16
C THR A 157 -0.03 -2.95 -3.02
N TYR A 158 1.29 -3.10 -2.81
CA TYR A 158 2.28 -2.43 -3.65
C TYR A 158 2.11 -2.83 -5.12
N LEU A 159 2.00 -4.12 -5.39
CA LEU A 159 1.89 -4.63 -6.74
C LEU A 159 0.58 -4.20 -7.41
N HIS A 160 -0.57 -4.31 -6.75
CA HIS A 160 -1.85 -3.94 -7.39
C HIS A 160 -1.98 -2.44 -7.68
N HIS A 161 -1.21 -1.58 -7.01
CA HIS A 161 -1.26 -0.13 -7.16
C HIS A 161 -0.11 0.47 -8.00
N ASN A 162 0.84 -0.35 -8.45
CA ASN A 162 2.01 0.13 -9.17
C ASN A 162 2.24 -0.71 -10.43
N HIS A 163 2.09 -0.09 -11.59
CA HIS A 163 2.39 -0.70 -12.89
C HIS A 163 2.72 0.39 -13.92
N PRO A 164 3.70 0.20 -14.83
CA PRO A 164 4.08 1.22 -15.81
C PRO A 164 2.93 1.74 -16.67
N ASP A 165 1.92 0.90 -16.91
CA ASP A 165 0.79 1.22 -17.79
C ASP A 165 -0.39 1.91 -17.07
N VAL A 166 -0.36 2.06 -15.74
CA VAL A 166 -1.41 2.76 -15.00
C VAL A 166 -0.97 4.15 -14.55
N HIS A 167 -1.86 5.13 -14.72
CA HIS A 167 -1.62 6.51 -14.32
C HIS A 167 -1.89 6.74 -12.83
N HIS A 168 -1.27 7.77 -12.30
CA HIS A 168 -1.76 8.50 -11.13
C HIS A 168 -2.40 9.81 -11.60
N PHE A 169 -3.16 10.49 -10.75
CA PHE A 169 -3.89 11.69 -11.14
C PHE A 169 -3.72 12.82 -10.13
N ASP A 170 -3.56 14.04 -10.62
CA ASP A 170 -3.66 15.24 -9.79
C ASP A 170 -5.13 15.52 -9.40
N ALA A 171 -5.34 16.61 -8.65
CA ALA A 171 -6.65 16.95 -8.13
C ALA A 171 -7.70 17.24 -9.24
N GLU A 172 -7.26 17.65 -10.43
CA GLU A 172 -8.12 18.07 -11.54
C GLU A 172 -8.44 16.90 -12.48
N GLY A 173 -7.45 16.03 -12.72
CA GLY A 173 -7.60 14.84 -13.55
C GLY A 173 -8.30 13.66 -12.88
N TRP A 174 -8.30 13.63 -11.54
CA TRP A 174 -8.79 12.49 -10.76
C TRP A 174 -10.33 12.38 -10.74
N THR A 175 -10.81 11.15 -10.89
CA THR A 175 -12.18 10.76 -10.54
C THR A 175 -12.14 9.41 -9.85
N PHE A 176 -13.19 9.06 -9.11
CA PHE A 176 -13.28 7.75 -8.44
C PHE A 176 -13.04 6.58 -9.42
N VAL A 177 -13.65 6.61 -10.60
CA VAL A 177 -13.51 5.53 -11.60
C VAL A 177 -12.11 5.47 -12.17
N LYS A 178 -11.51 6.61 -12.54
CA LYS A 178 -10.12 6.66 -13.03
C LYS A 178 -9.14 6.11 -11.99
N GLY A 179 -9.31 6.51 -10.73
CA GLY A 179 -8.52 6.02 -9.62
C GLY A 179 -8.64 4.50 -9.44
N ALA A 180 -9.87 3.99 -9.34
CA ALA A 180 -10.12 2.57 -9.18
C ALA A 180 -9.59 1.72 -10.35
N LEU A 181 -9.65 2.23 -11.59
CA LEU A 181 -9.11 1.58 -12.78
C LEU A 181 -7.58 1.72 -12.91
N ALA A 182 -6.94 2.59 -12.13
CA ALA A 182 -5.49 2.65 -12.00
C ALA A 182 -4.93 1.56 -11.06
N THR A 183 -5.62 0.42 -10.99
CA THR A 183 -5.17 -0.78 -10.29
C THR A 183 -5.01 -1.91 -11.29
N VAL A 184 -4.19 -2.91 -10.94
CA VAL A 184 -3.84 -4.01 -11.85
C VAL A 184 -4.15 -5.33 -11.17
N ASP A 185 -4.99 -6.15 -11.78
CA ASP A 185 -5.23 -7.53 -11.33
C ASP A 185 -3.96 -8.37 -11.54
N ARG A 186 -3.67 -9.31 -10.64
CA ARG A 186 -2.43 -10.10 -10.70
C ARG A 186 -2.69 -11.56 -10.46
N ASP A 187 -2.06 -12.42 -11.25
CA ASP A 187 -2.09 -13.86 -11.03
C ASP A 187 -0.91 -14.28 -10.14
N PHE A 188 -1.19 -14.62 -8.88
CA PHE A 188 -0.17 -15.16 -7.97
C PHE A 188 -0.06 -16.70 -8.07
N GLY A 189 -0.71 -17.31 -9.06
CA GLY A 189 -0.67 -18.74 -9.35
C GLY A 189 -1.10 -19.58 -8.14
N PHE A 190 -0.27 -20.56 -7.79
CA PHE A 190 -0.53 -21.45 -6.66
C PHE A 190 -0.75 -20.68 -5.34
N ILE A 191 0.01 -19.61 -5.10
CA ILE A 191 -0.07 -18.83 -3.87
C ILE A 191 -1.42 -18.13 -3.80
N GLY A 192 -1.80 -17.42 -4.86
CA GLY A 192 -3.09 -16.74 -4.96
C GLY A 192 -4.26 -17.70 -4.76
N LYS A 193 -4.28 -18.79 -5.53
CA LYS A 193 -5.39 -19.74 -5.56
C LYS A 193 -5.53 -20.58 -4.29
N HIS A 194 -4.44 -21.12 -3.75
CA HIS A 194 -4.50 -22.15 -2.70
C HIS A 194 -4.13 -21.64 -1.30
N LEU A 195 -3.29 -20.61 -1.19
CA LEU A 195 -2.95 -20.04 0.12
C LEU A 195 -3.86 -18.85 0.45
N PHE A 196 -4.14 -18.01 -0.55
CA PHE A 196 -4.95 -16.81 -0.40
C PHE A 196 -6.40 -16.95 -0.89
N HIS A 197 -6.78 -18.10 -1.44
CA HIS A 197 -8.16 -18.38 -1.87
C HIS A 197 -8.70 -17.33 -2.86
N GLY A 198 -7.84 -16.80 -3.72
CA GLY A 198 -8.18 -15.81 -4.76
C GLY A 198 -8.45 -14.39 -4.25
N ILE A 199 -8.34 -14.11 -2.94
CA ILE A 199 -8.61 -12.76 -2.40
C ILE A 199 -7.64 -11.70 -2.91
N ILE A 200 -6.49 -12.11 -3.42
CA ILE A 200 -5.39 -11.23 -3.82
C ILE A 200 -5.27 -11.09 -5.34
N ASP A 201 -6.19 -11.62 -6.13
CA ASP A 201 -6.01 -11.68 -7.59
C ASP A 201 -6.83 -10.61 -8.35
N THR A 202 -7.96 -10.17 -7.78
CA THR A 202 -9.00 -9.36 -8.46
C THR A 202 -9.17 -7.99 -7.81
N HIS A 203 -8.15 -7.13 -7.93
CA HIS A 203 -8.08 -5.86 -7.21
C HIS A 203 -8.84 -4.72 -7.90
N VAL A 204 -9.03 -4.77 -9.22
CA VAL A 204 -9.84 -3.79 -9.95
C VAL A 204 -11.28 -3.82 -9.44
N VAL A 205 -11.88 -5.01 -9.34
CA VAL A 205 -13.23 -5.18 -8.78
C VAL A 205 -13.26 -4.86 -7.29
N HIS A 206 -12.20 -5.17 -6.55
CA HIS A 206 -12.09 -4.80 -5.14
C HIS A 206 -12.21 -3.29 -4.94
N HIS A 207 -11.63 -2.48 -5.83
CA HIS A 207 -11.74 -1.02 -5.77
C HIS A 207 -13.06 -0.47 -6.33
N LEU A 208 -13.55 -1.00 -7.44
CA LEU A 208 -14.82 -0.55 -8.02
C LEU A 208 -16.02 -0.92 -7.13
N PHE A 209 -16.00 -2.11 -6.54
CA PHE A 209 -17.12 -2.69 -5.79
C PHE A 209 -16.65 -3.38 -4.51
N PRO A 210 -16.10 -2.64 -3.52
CA PRO A 210 -15.53 -3.22 -2.28
C PRO A 210 -16.55 -3.98 -1.41
N ARG A 211 -17.85 -3.90 -1.73
CA ARG A 211 -18.91 -4.66 -1.06
C ARG A 211 -19.10 -6.07 -1.63
N ILE A 212 -18.58 -6.36 -2.82
CA ILE A 212 -18.61 -7.71 -3.37
C ILE A 212 -17.63 -8.57 -2.55
N PRO A 213 -18.08 -9.69 -1.98
CA PRO A 213 -17.18 -10.54 -1.22
C PRO A 213 -16.17 -11.23 -2.15
N PHE A 214 -14.96 -11.49 -1.66
CA PHE A 214 -13.85 -11.99 -2.48
C PHE A 214 -14.17 -13.29 -3.25
N TYR A 215 -14.94 -14.20 -2.65
CA TYR A 215 -15.37 -15.46 -3.29
C TYR A 215 -16.37 -15.27 -4.45
N LYS A 216 -16.81 -14.03 -4.72
CA LYS A 216 -17.57 -13.63 -5.91
C LYS A 216 -16.80 -12.65 -6.80
N ALA A 217 -15.61 -12.21 -6.38
CA ALA A 217 -14.87 -11.17 -7.08
C ALA A 217 -14.40 -11.65 -8.46
N GLU A 218 -13.94 -12.89 -8.60
CA GLU A 218 -13.59 -13.50 -9.89
C GLU A 218 -14.75 -13.45 -10.88
N ARG A 219 -15.95 -13.89 -10.46
CA ARG A 219 -17.16 -13.82 -11.31
C ARG A 219 -17.50 -12.38 -11.70
N ALA A 220 -17.34 -11.42 -10.79
CA ALA A 220 -17.58 -10.01 -11.08
C ALA A 220 -16.52 -9.43 -12.03
N THR A 221 -15.26 -9.84 -11.90
CA THR A 221 -14.16 -9.46 -12.80
C THR A 221 -14.45 -9.93 -14.21
N GLU A 222 -14.79 -11.21 -14.40
CA GLU A 222 -15.14 -11.73 -15.73
C GLU A 222 -16.37 -11.04 -16.34
N ALA A 223 -17.34 -10.62 -15.52
CA ALA A 223 -18.51 -9.89 -16.00
C ALA A 223 -18.20 -8.46 -16.45
N ILE A 224 -17.25 -7.76 -15.80
CA ILE A 224 -16.95 -6.35 -16.11
C ILE A 224 -15.82 -6.18 -17.13
N LYS A 225 -14.90 -7.14 -17.24
CA LYS A 225 -13.78 -7.13 -18.21
C LYS A 225 -14.17 -6.68 -19.62
N PRO A 226 -15.23 -7.22 -20.26
CA PRO A 226 -15.64 -6.79 -21.61
C PRO A 226 -16.08 -5.33 -21.69
N LEU A 227 -16.57 -4.76 -20.59
CA LEU A 227 -17.03 -3.37 -20.51
C LEU A 227 -15.86 -2.40 -20.31
N LEU A 228 -14.81 -2.82 -19.60
CA LEU A 228 -13.61 -2.01 -19.37
C LEU A 228 -12.70 -1.97 -20.59
N GLY A 229 -12.63 -3.08 -21.35
CA GLY A 229 -11.82 -3.16 -22.57
C GLY A 229 -10.37 -2.77 -22.30
N PRO A 230 -9.80 -1.80 -23.05
CA PRO A 230 -8.41 -1.36 -22.88
C PRO A 230 -8.07 -0.76 -21.51
N LEU A 231 -9.07 -0.38 -20.69
CA LEU A 231 -8.86 0.17 -19.35
C LEU A 231 -8.62 -0.91 -18.29
N TYR A 232 -8.80 -2.19 -18.62
CA TYR A 232 -8.54 -3.28 -17.71
C TYR A 232 -7.08 -3.74 -17.84
N HIS A 233 -6.33 -3.63 -16.74
CA HIS A 233 -4.95 -4.07 -16.66
C HIS A 233 -4.82 -5.33 -15.81
N ARG A 234 -4.09 -6.31 -16.34
CA ARG A 234 -3.73 -7.56 -15.65
C ARG A 234 -2.29 -7.93 -15.93
N GLU A 235 -1.61 -8.49 -14.94
CA GLU A 235 -0.25 -8.97 -15.05
C GLU A 235 -0.12 -10.44 -14.57
N ASP A 236 0.42 -11.29 -15.44
CA ASP A 236 0.49 -12.76 -15.26
C ASP A 236 1.93 -13.28 -15.06
N ARG A 237 2.95 -12.39 -15.00
CA ARG A 237 4.34 -12.79 -14.70
C ARG A 237 4.48 -13.43 -13.31
N SER A 238 5.62 -14.04 -12.99
CA SER A 238 5.85 -14.59 -11.64
C SER A 238 5.82 -13.51 -10.54
N PHE A 239 5.34 -13.83 -9.35
CA PHE A 239 5.31 -12.91 -8.19
C PHE A 239 6.66 -12.19 -7.96
N ILE A 240 7.76 -12.94 -7.91
CA ILE A 240 9.09 -12.37 -7.66
C ILE A 240 9.54 -11.50 -8.83
N GLY A 241 9.31 -11.94 -10.07
CA GLY A 241 9.66 -11.16 -11.26
C GLY A 241 8.88 -9.84 -11.33
N GLN A 242 7.58 -9.90 -11.06
CA GLN A 242 6.70 -8.73 -10.95
C GLN A 242 7.16 -7.78 -9.85
N LEU A 243 7.44 -8.29 -8.64
CA LEU A 243 7.88 -7.50 -7.50
C LEU A 243 9.19 -6.78 -7.79
N TRP A 244 10.16 -7.50 -8.36
CA TRP A 244 11.44 -6.93 -8.77
C TRP A 244 11.26 -5.88 -9.86
N SER A 245 10.53 -6.18 -10.93
CA SER A 245 10.37 -5.25 -12.05
C SER A 245 9.60 -4.00 -11.65
N THR A 246 8.50 -4.12 -10.89
CA THR A 246 7.75 -2.96 -10.39
C THR A 246 8.64 -2.13 -9.47
N TRP A 247 9.39 -2.79 -8.57
CA TRP A 247 10.31 -2.09 -7.68
C TRP A 247 11.38 -1.29 -8.42
N THR A 248 11.99 -1.84 -9.47
CA THR A 248 13.09 -1.16 -10.19
C THR A 248 12.61 -0.14 -11.22
N THR A 249 11.41 -0.28 -11.77
CA THR A 249 10.89 0.60 -12.84
C THR A 249 9.94 1.68 -12.35
N CYS A 250 9.08 1.40 -11.36
CA CYS A 250 8.10 2.36 -10.84
C CYS A 250 8.71 3.21 -9.71
N LYS A 251 9.62 4.13 -10.06
CA LYS A 251 10.36 4.97 -9.09
C LYS A 251 9.79 6.37 -8.88
N ALA A 252 9.33 6.99 -9.96
CA ALA A 252 8.78 8.33 -9.94
C ALA A 252 7.78 8.49 -11.10
N VAL A 253 6.88 9.45 -10.94
CA VAL A 253 5.91 9.82 -11.97
C VAL A 253 6.19 11.24 -12.49
N GLU A 254 5.76 11.49 -13.72
CA GLU A 254 5.78 12.80 -14.37
C GLU A 254 4.44 13.06 -15.06
N ALA A 255 4.10 14.32 -15.31
CA ALA A 255 2.90 14.68 -16.03
C ALA A 255 2.87 14.00 -17.42
N ASP A 256 1.74 13.41 -17.78
CA ASP A 256 1.55 12.83 -19.11
C ASP A 256 1.12 13.93 -20.09
N PRO A 257 1.95 14.30 -21.08
CA PRO A 257 1.60 15.34 -22.05
C PRO A 257 0.39 14.96 -22.92
N GLN A 258 0.02 13.67 -22.97
CA GLN A 258 -1.11 13.19 -23.78
C GLN A 258 -2.44 13.17 -23.02
N VAL A 259 -2.40 13.16 -21.69
CA VAL A 259 -3.59 12.99 -20.84
C VAL A 259 -3.57 14.05 -19.74
N PRO A 260 -4.27 15.19 -19.93
CA PRO A 260 -4.33 16.24 -18.92
C PRO A 260 -4.78 15.73 -17.54
N GLY A 261 -4.03 16.14 -16.51
CA GLY A 261 -4.25 15.76 -15.12
C GLY A 261 -3.81 14.34 -14.74
N ALA A 262 -3.24 13.58 -15.69
CA ALA A 262 -2.64 12.27 -15.43
C ALA A 262 -1.12 12.38 -15.32
N LEU A 263 -0.56 11.51 -14.48
CA LEU A 263 0.86 11.32 -14.30
C LEU A 263 1.21 9.88 -14.66
N LYS A 264 2.21 9.70 -15.50
CA LYS A 264 2.73 8.40 -15.93
C LYS A 264 4.04 8.10 -15.24
N TRP A 265 4.40 6.82 -15.15
CA TRP A 265 5.71 6.42 -14.66
C TRP A 265 6.83 6.88 -15.60
N VAL A 266 7.91 7.42 -15.04
CA VAL A 266 9.11 7.75 -15.80
C VAL A 266 9.73 6.45 -16.30
N LYS A 267 10.03 6.39 -17.60
CA LYS A 267 10.77 5.27 -18.19
C LYS A 267 12.26 5.51 -17.93
N ASN A 268 12.86 4.65 -17.12
CA ASN A 268 14.31 4.60 -16.91
C ASN A 268 15.01 3.97 -18.12
#